data_AF-A0A5E6NEG4-F1
#
_entry.id   AF-A0A5E6NEG4-F1
#
_cell.length_a   1.000
_cell.length_b   1.000
_cell.length_c   1.000
_cell.angle_alpha   90.00
_cell.angle_beta   90.00
_cell.angle_gamma   90.00
#
_symmetry.space_group_name_H-M   'P 1'
#
loop_
_entity.id
_entity.type
_entity.pdbx_description
1 polymer ?
#
loop_
_entity_poly.entity_id
_entity_poly.type
_entity_poly.pdbx_seq_one_letter_code
_entity_poly.pdbx_strand_id
1 'polypeptide(L)'
;MIANTNNDVKQILLNTFQRLSQMQRSRFDRAELQQVIEDEVKEGLANFSIVQNICQALLVHKPKELKFVDDPSFLPLLIFDNIEKKWGILKTINSKEQWISEWFSIERNTWLEVVIEDFNDYEIFSLKLKKNLMQIVVEFFKWLNQS
;
A
#
# COMPACT_ATOMS: atom_id res chain seq x y z
N MET A 1 -22.08 -4.55 -10.22
CA MET A 1 -20.65 -4.49 -9.85
C MET A 1 -19.84 -4.83 -11.07
N ILE A 2 -19.04 -3.88 -11.57
CA ILE A 2 -18.08 -4.14 -12.64
C ILE A 2 -16.84 -4.67 -11.92
N ALA A 3 -16.40 -5.89 -12.23
CA ALA A 3 -15.14 -6.39 -11.71
C ALA A 3 -14.01 -5.46 -12.17
N ASN A 4 -13.22 -4.95 -11.23
CA ASN A 4 -12.06 -4.12 -11.57
C ASN A 4 -11.13 -4.92 -12.49
N THR A 5 -10.69 -4.32 -13.59
CA THR A 5 -9.69 -4.97 -14.44
C THR A 5 -8.36 -5.03 -13.71
N ASN A 6 -7.47 -5.95 -14.08
CA ASN A 6 -6.13 -6.01 -13.50
C ASN A 6 -5.37 -4.67 -13.67
N ASN A 7 -5.65 -3.94 -14.75
CA ASN A 7 -5.10 -2.61 -14.99
C ASN A 7 -5.61 -1.57 -13.97
N ASP A 8 -6.91 -1.61 -13.66
CA ASP A 8 -7.52 -0.72 -12.66
C ASP A 8 -6.92 -0.97 -11.27
N VAL A 9 -6.71 -2.24 -10.90
CA VAL A 9 -6.09 -2.61 -9.63
C VAL A 9 -4.67 -2.03 -9.53
N LYS A 10 -3.86 -2.16 -10.57
CA LYS A 10 -2.50 -1.59 -10.62
C LYS A 10 -2.53 -0.06 -10.52
N GLN A 11 -3.44 0.61 -11.23
CA GLN A 11 -3.58 2.07 -11.19
C GLN A 11 -4.02 2.56 -9.81
N ILE A 12 -5.01 1.90 -9.19
CA ILE A 12 -5.47 2.22 -7.83
C ILE A 12 -4.31 2.01 -6.84
N LEU A 13 -3.60 0.89 -6.93
CA LEU A 13 -2.46 0.60 -6.05
C LEU A 13 -1.35 1.65 -6.18
N LEU A 14 -1.03 2.08 -7.41
CA LEU A 14 -0.07 3.15 -7.68
C LEU A 14 -0.48 4.44 -6.99
N ASN A 15 -1.72 4.89 -7.20
CA ASN A 15 -2.25 6.10 -6.58
C ASN A 15 -2.24 5.99 -5.04
N THR A 16 -2.57 4.82 -4.51
CA THR A 16 -2.56 4.50 -3.08
C THR A 16 -1.15 4.56 -2.48
N PHE A 17 -0.14 3.95 -3.12
CA PHE A 17 1.24 4.06 -2.64
C PHE A 17 1.77 5.50 -2.73
N GLN A 18 1.44 6.23 -3.80
CA GLN A 18 1.80 7.64 -3.93
C GLN A 18 1.18 8.47 -2.80
N ARG A 19 -0.12 8.31 -2.55
CA ARG A 19 -0.84 9.01 -1.48
C ARG A 19 -0.28 8.66 -0.10
N LEU A 20 -0.02 7.37 0.15
CA LEU A 20 0.58 6.90 1.39
C LEU A 20 1.99 7.49 1.60
N SER A 21 2.81 7.56 0.55
CA SER A 21 4.15 8.16 0.62
C SER A 21 4.08 9.65 1.00
N GLN A 22 3.12 10.39 0.43
CA GLN A 22 2.89 11.80 0.75
C GLN A 22 2.50 11.98 2.23
N MET A 23 1.58 11.17 2.74
CA MET A 23 1.18 11.20 4.15
C MET A 23 2.34 10.89 5.08
N GLN A 24 3.20 9.94 4.70
CA GLN A 24 4.41 9.58 5.45
C GLN A 24 5.61 10.50 5.17
N ARG A 25 5.43 11.58 4.38
CA ARG A 25 6.49 12.52 3.95
C ARG A 25 7.70 11.83 3.32
N SER A 26 7.46 10.70 2.66
CA SER A 26 8.45 9.94 1.91
C SER A 26 8.33 10.28 0.42
N ARG A 27 9.46 10.42 -0.27
CA ARG A 27 9.49 10.72 -1.71
C ARG A 27 9.90 9.46 -2.48
N PHE A 28 9.08 9.07 -3.44
CA PHE A 28 9.45 8.10 -4.46
C PHE A 28 9.37 8.75 -5.83
N ASP A 29 10.20 8.23 -6.74
CA ASP A 29 9.99 8.46 -8.15
C ASP A 29 8.73 7.71 -8.61
N ARG A 30 7.85 8.40 -9.33
CA ARG A 30 6.58 7.81 -9.78
C ARG A 30 6.82 6.72 -10.82
N ALA A 31 7.80 6.88 -11.71
CA ALA A 31 8.09 5.90 -12.74
C ALA A 31 8.72 4.63 -12.13
N GLU A 32 9.61 4.76 -11.15
CA GLU A 32 10.14 3.63 -10.35
C GLU A 32 8.98 2.85 -9.71
N LEU A 33 8.08 3.53 -9.00
CA LEU A 33 6.94 2.88 -8.34
C LEU A 33 5.99 2.21 -9.33
N GLN A 34 5.71 2.88 -10.46
CA GLN A 34 4.85 2.32 -11.50
C GLN A 34 5.45 1.04 -12.08
N GLN A 35 6.74 1.04 -12.43
CA GLN A 35 7.44 -0.14 -12.95
C GLN A 35 7.39 -1.30 -11.95
N VAL A 36 7.69 -1.03 -10.67
CA VAL A 36 7.63 -2.06 -9.61
C VAL A 36 6.23 -2.65 -9.47
N ILE A 37 5.18 -1.83 -9.52
CA ILE A 37 3.79 -2.32 -9.46
C ILE A 37 3.44 -3.15 -10.70
N GLU A 38 3.89 -2.72 -11.87
CA GLU A 38 3.68 -3.47 -13.12
C GLU A 38 4.32 -4.86 -13.06
N ASP A 39 5.54 -4.95 -12.51
CA ASP A 39 6.33 -6.18 -12.42
C ASP A 39 5.84 -7.14 -11.32
N GLU A 40 5.39 -6.62 -10.17
CA GLU A 40 5.08 -7.43 -8.98
C GLU A 40 3.60 -7.81 -8.84
N VAL A 41 2.68 -7.04 -9.45
CA VAL A 41 1.25 -7.36 -9.38
C VAL A 41 0.89 -8.37 -10.48
N LYS A 42 0.76 -9.63 -10.05
CA LYS A 42 0.41 -10.79 -10.90
C LYS A 42 -0.85 -11.46 -10.37
N GLU A 43 -1.64 -12.00 -11.28
CA GLU A 43 -2.87 -12.72 -10.94
C GLU A 43 -2.56 -13.95 -10.07
N GLY A 44 -3.39 -14.19 -9.05
CA GLY A 44 -3.24 -15.33 -8.14
C GLY A 44 -2.21 -15.15 -7.01
N LEU A 45 -1.45 -14.05 -6.98
CA LEU A 45 -0.60 -13.73 -5.83
C LEU A 45 -1.43 -13.22 -4.64
N ALA A 46 -1.06 -13.66 -3.44
CA ALA A 46 -1.62 -13.12 -2.20
C ALA A 46 -1.24 -11.63 -2.04
N ASN A 47 -2.16 -10.84 -1.49
CA ASN A 47 -1.97 -9.41 -1.28
C ASN A 47 -0.74 -9.09 -0.43
N PHE A 48 -0.50 -9.83 0.65
CA PHE A 48 0.71 -9.67 1.44
C PHE A 48 2.00 -9.90 0.62
N SER A 49 2.02 -10.89 -0.27
CA SER A 49 3.16 -11.16 -1.16
C SER A 49 3.39 -10.01 -2.14
N ILE A 50 2.32 -9.48 -2.74
CA ILE A 50 2.39 -8.30 -3.62
C ILE A 50 3.03 -7.12 -2.88
N VAL A 51 2.51 -6.79 -1.70
CA VAL A 51 3.00 -5.67 -0.89
C VAL A 51 4.45 -5.90 -0.44
N GLN A 52 4.82 -7.13 -0.05
CA GLN A 52 6.17 -7.48 0.35
C GLN A 52 7.16 -7.31 -0.81
N ASN A 53 6.82 -7.79 -2.01
CA ASN A 53 7.67 -7.67 -3.17
C ASN A 53 7.87 -6.21 -3.59
N ILE A 54 6.79 -5.41 -3.61
CA ILE A 54 6.87 -3.98 -3.89
C ILE A 54 7.81 -3.29 -2.89
N CYS A 55 7.67 -3.57 -1.59
CA CYS A 55 8.55 -2.97 -0.56
C CYS A 55 10.01 -3.39 -0.74
N GLN A 56 10.26 -4.65 -1.13
CA GLN A 56 11.59 -5.15 -1.38
C GLN A 56 12.23 -4.46 -2.59
N ALA A 57 11.50 -4.36 -3.72
CA ALA A 57 11.97 -3.70 -4.93
C ALA A 57 12.23 -2.21 -4.72
N LEU A 58 11.40 -1.55 -3.90
CA LEU A 58 11.60 -0.15 -3.52
C LEU A 58 12.67 0.04 -2.44
N LEU A 59 13.31 -1.02 -1.93
CA LEU A 59 14.31 -0.95 -0.86
C LEU A 59 13.80 -0.23 0.40
N VAL A 60 12.54 -0.47 0.75
CA VAL A 60 11.92 0.05 1.97
C VAL A 60 11.66 -1.07 2.98
N HIS A 61 11.28 -0.69 4.19
CA HIS A 61 11.06 -1.63 5.27
C HIS A 61 9.99 -2.66 4.89
N LYS A 62 10.23 -3.92 5.29
CA LYS A 62 9.28 -5.01 5.10
C LYS A 62 7.91 -4.64 5.68
N PRO A 63 6.80 -4.91 4.96
CA PRO A 63 5.47 -4.71 5.50
C PRO A 63 5.20 -5.62 6.70
N LYS A 64 4.26 -5.21 7.54
CA LYS A 64 3.64 -6.08 8.54
C LYS A 64 2.16 -6.19 8.26
N GLU A 65 1.65 -7.40 8.20
CA GLU A 65 0.22 -7.66 8.21
C GLU A 65 -0.30 -7.53 9.65
N LEU A 66 -1.41 -6.83 9.83
CA LEU A 66 -2.05 -6.60 11.11
C LEU A 66 -3.35 -7.39 11.18
N LYS A 67 -3.54 -8.16 12.25
CA LYS A 67 -4.79 -8.90 12.50
C LYS A 67 -5.89 -8.04 13.09
N PHE A 68 -5.52 -6.93 13.75
CA PHE A 68 -6.41 -5.99 14.39
C PHE A 68 -5.79 -4.60 14.38
N VAL A 69 -6.63 -3.57 14.43
CA VAL A 69 -6.23 -2.16 14.58
C VAL A 69 -6.97 -1.58 15.78
N ASP A 70 -6.25 -1.42 16.87
CA ASP A 70 -6.72 -0.84 18.13
C ASP A 70 -5.93 0.42 18.52
N ASP A 71 -4.69 0.53 18.06
CA ASP A 71 -3.83 1.69 18.28
C ASP A 71 -3.72 2.59 17.02
N PRO A 72 -4.26 3.82 17.04
CA PRO A 72 -4.15 4.76 15.93
C PRO A 72 -2.73 5.30 15.71
N SER A 73 -1.75 5.01 16.58
CA SER A 73 -0.35 5.43 16.39
C SER A 73 0.31 4.82 15.14
N PHE A 74 -0.26 3.73 14.61
CA PHE A 74 0.22 3.06 13.40
C PHE A 74 -0.24 3.71 12.09
N LEU A 75 -1.15 4.68 12.14
CA LEU A 75 -1.68 5.34 10.94
C LEU A 75 -0.61 6.21 10.25
N PRO A 76 -0.67 6.35 8.91
CA PRO A 76 -1.62 5.72 7.99
C PRO A 76 -1.23 4.27 7.63
N LEU A 77 -2.25 3.42 7.44
CA LEU A 77 -2.10 2.00 7.06
C LEU A 77 -2.62 1.75 5.64
N LEU A 78 -2.00 0.82 4.92
CA LEU A 78 -2.53 0.30 3.66
C LEU A 78 -3.62 -0.74 3.97
N ILE A 79 -4.74 -0.67 3.27
CA ILE A 79 -5.83 -1.64 3.42
C ILE A 79 -6.26 -2.20 2.06
N PHE A 80 -6.72 -3.44 2.05
CA PHE A 80 -7.34 -4.08 0.90
C PHE A 80 -8.74 -4.55 1.27
N ASP A 81 -9.72 -4.14 0.47
CA ASP A 81 -11.13 -4.55 0.61
C ASP A 81 -11.34 -5.89 -0.12
N ASN A 82 -11.68 -6.95 0.63
CA ASN A 82 -11.88 -8.28 0.08
C ASN A 82 -13.18 -8.43 -0.71
N ILE A 83 -14.16 -7.54 -0.52
CA ILE A 83 -15.44 -7.56 -1.24
C ILE A 83 -15.27 -6.87 -2.59
N GLU A 84 -14.82 -5.61 -2.57
CA GLU A 84 -14.68 -4.77 -3.77
C GLU A 84 -13.34 -4.99 -4.52
N LYS A 85 -12.44 -5.79 -3.95
CA LYS A 85 -11.11 -6.12 -4.50
C LYS A 85 -10.32 -4.88 -4.89
N LYS A 86 -10.18 -3.94 -3.96
CA LYS A 86 -9.52 -2.64 -4.17
C LYS A 86 -8.61 -2.25 -3.01
N TRP A 87 -7.61 -1.43 -3.31
CA TRP A 87 -6.68 -0.87 -2.33
C TRP A 87 -7.14 0.49 -1.82
N GLY A 88 -6.89 0.76 -0.55
CA GLY A 88 -7.18 2.03 0.10
C GLY A 88 -6.21 2.35 1.24
N ILE A 89 -6.48 3.43 1.96
CA ILE A 89 -5.68 3.87 3.10
C ILE A 89 -6.58 4.03 4.31
N LEU A 90 -6.26 3.36 5.42
CA LEU A 90 -6.81 3.75 6.71
C LEU A 90 -6.01 4.95 7.24
N LYS A 91 -6.68 6.08 7.41
CA LYS A 91 -6.03 7.40 7.52
C LYS A 91 -6.04 7.96 8.93
N THR A 92 -7.19 7.99 9.58
CA THR A 92 -7.39 8.66 10.88
C THR A 92 -8.56 8.06 11.64
N ILE A 93 -8.68 8.44 12.90
CA ILE A 93 -9.94 8.41 13.65
C ILE A 93 -10.53 9.82 13.63
N ASN A 94 -11.84 9.96 13.45
CA ASN A 94 -12.52 11.26 13.51
C ASN A 94 -12.92 11.65 14.95
N SER A 95 -13.53 12.83 15.12
CA SER A 95 -13.99 13.33 16.43
C SER A 95 -15.12 12.52 17.08
N LYS A 96 -15.70 11.55 16.37
CA LYS A 96 -16.71 10.60 16.87
C LYS A 96 -16.13 9.20 17.11
N GLU A 97 -14.81 9.08 17.19
CA GLU A 97 -14.10 7.81 17.38
C GLU A 97 -14.32 6.80 16.25
N GLN A 98 -14.64 7.28 15.05
CA GLN A 98 -14.84 6.42 13.88
C GLN A 98 -13.59 6.37 13.01
N TRP A 99 -13.26 5.18 12.53
CA TRP A 99 -12.17 4.93 11.60
C TRP A 99 -12.50 5.50 10.22
N ILE A 100 -11.62 6.33 9.68
CA ILE A 100 -11.77 6.95 8.37
C ILE A 100 -10.73 6.38 7.41
N SER A 101 -11.22 5.94 6.26
CA SER A 101 -10.42 5.45 5.15
C SER A 101 -10.54 6.35 3.92
N GLU A 102 -9.50 6.36 3.08
CA GLU A 102 -9.47 7.03 1.78
C GLU A 102 -9.35 5.98 0.66
N TRP A 103 -10.21 6.11 -0.37
CA TRP A 103 -10.24 5.22 -1.54
C TRP A 103 -10.20 6.03 -2.83
N PHE A 104 -9.36 5.63 -3.78
CA PHE A 104 -9.29 6.32 -5.07
C PHE A 104 -10.40 5.83 -6.01
N SER A 105 -11.22 6.75 -6.49
CA SER A 105 -12.24 6.50 -7.52
C SER A 105 -11.67 6.84 -8.89
N ILE A 106 -11.48 5.83 -9.75
CA ILE A 106 -11.07 6.03 -11.15
C ILE A 106 -12.11 6.85 -11.90
N GLU A 107 -13.40 6.50 -11.77
CA GLU A 107 -14.50 7.17 -12.45
C GLU A 107 -14.55 8.68 -12.17
N ARG A 108 -14.32 9.06 -10.92
CA ARG A 108 -14.37 10.46 -10.48
C ARG A 108 -12.99 11.13 -10.46
N ASN A 109 -11.94 10.37 -10.74
CA ASN A 109 -10.54 10.77 -10.61
C ASN A 109 -10.25 11.52 -9.29
N THR A 110 -10.79 11.01 -8.17
CA THR A 110 -10.72 11.68 -6.87
C THR A 110 -10.68 10.69 -5.71
N TRP A 111 -10.27 11.17 -4.54
CA TRP A 111 -10.30 10.40 -3.29
C TRP A 111 -11.66 10.53 -2.61
N LEU A 112 -12.20 9.40 -2.16
CA LEU A 112 -13.42 9.32 -1.39
C LEU A 112 -13.09 8.91 0.05
N GLU A 113 -13.59 9.67 1.01
CA GLU A 113 -13.51 9.30 2.42
C GLU A 113 -14.69 8.42 2.82
N VAL A 114 -14.40 7.32 3.50
CA VAL A 114 -15.40 6.33 3.92
C VAL A 114 -15.14 5.94 5.38
N VAL A 115 -16.21 5.87 6.17
CA VAL A 115 -16.16 5.35 7.54
C VAL A 115 -16.07 3.82 7.48
N ILE A 116 -15.11 3.24 8.19
CA ILE A 116 -15.02 1.80 8.40
C ILE A 116 -15.66 1.48 9.75
N GLU A 117 -16.75 0.73 9.71
CA GLU A 117 -17.45 0.28 10.93
C GLU A 117 -16.84 -1.02 11.48
N ASP A 118 -16.33 -1.88 10.59
CA ASP A 118 -15.75 -3.17 10.90
C ASP A 118 -14.60 -3.51 9.93
N PHE A 119 -13.59 -4.22 10.44
CA PHE A 119 -12.39 -4.61 9.71
C PHE A 119 -12.42 -6.04 9.15
N ASN A 120 -13.47 -6.82 9.41
CA ASN A 120 -13.52 -8.25 9.03
C ASN A 120 -13.31 -8.52 7.53
N ASP A 121 -13.72 -7.60 6.66
CA ASP A 121 -13.57 -7.74 5.21
C ASP A 121 -12.25 -7.13 4.67
N TYR A 122 -11.34 -6.70 5.55
CA TYR A 122 -10.15 -5.98 5.14
C TYR A 122 -8.86 -6.74 5.52
N GLU A 123 -7.93 -6.81 4.58
CA GLU A 123 -6.53 -7.08 4.91
C GLU A 123 -5.83 -5.75 5.22
N ILE A 124 -5.02 -5.71 6.28
CA ILE A 124 -4.45 -4.48 6.81
C ILE A 124 -2.93 -4.61 6.89
N PHE A 125 -2.23 -3.62 6.33
CA PHE A 125 -0.77 -3.63 6.25
C PHE A 125 -0.17 -2.33 6.80
N SER A 126 0.76 -2.49 7.74
CA SER A 126 1.64 -1.41 8.19
C SER A 126 2.85 -1.31 7.27
N LEU A 127 3.06 -0.12 6.72
CA LEU A 127 4.17 0.21 5.81
C LEU A 127 5.00 1.37 6.33
N LYS A 128 6.32 1.29 6.15
CA LYS A 128 7.24 2.42 6.33
C LYS A 128 7.95 2.70 5.02
N LEU A 129 7.44 3.68 4.29
CA LEU A 129 7.85 4.03 2.94
C LEU A 129 9.15 4.85 2.85
N LYS A 130 9.96 4.82 3.91
CA LYS A 130 11.31 5.40 3.91
C LYS A 130 12.32 4.34 3.47
N LYS A 131 13.19 4.71 2.52
CA LYS A 131 14.34 3.89 2.09
C LYS A 131 15.10 3.37 3.31
N ASN A 132 15.38 2.08 3.31
CA ASN A 132 16.09 1.40 4.37
C ASN A 132 17.59 1.34 4.01
N LEU A 133 18.40 2.17 4.67
CA LEU A 133 19.85 2.25 4.42
C LEU A 133 20.55 0.89 4.55
N MET A 134 20.14 0.06 5.52
CA MET A 134 20.71 -1.28 5.67
C MET A 134 20.40 -2.16 4.45
N GLN A 135 19.19 -2.06 3.91
CA GLN A 135 18.79 -2.83 2.73
C GLN A 135 19.53 -2.37 1.48
N ILE A 136 19.77 -1.07 1.33
CA ILE A 136 20.62 -0.51 0.26
C ILE A 136 22.04 -1.08 0.35
N VAL A 137 22.63 -1.12 1.55
CA VAL A 137 23.97 -1.68 1.78
C VAL A 137 24.02 -3.17 1.41
N VAL A 138 23.00 -3.94 1.79
CA VAL A 138 22.90 -5.37 1.44
C VAL A 138 22.87 -5.58 -0.08
N GLU A 139 22.05 -4.83 -0.81
CA GLU A 139 21.97 -4.94 -2.26
C GLU A 139 23.28 -4.50 -2.95
N PHE A 140 23.96 -3.47 -2.43
CA PHE A 140 25.27 -3.06 -2.94
C PHE A 140 26.32 -4.17 -2.80
N PHE A 141 26.40 -4.85 -1.64
CA PHE A 141 27.32 -5.97 -1.46
C PHE A 141 26.97 -7.18 -2.33
N LYS A 142 25.68 -7.44 -2.58
CA LYS A 142 25.29 -8.50 -3.52
C LYS A 142 25.80 -8.21 -4.92
N TRP A 143 25.68 -6.97 -5.39
CA TRP A 143 26.17 -6.55 -6.70
C TRP A 143 27.70 -6.71 -6.82
N LEU A 144 28.46 -6.30 -5.80
CA LEU A 144 29.91 -6.46 -5.78
C LEU A 144 30.36 -7.93 -5.87
N ASN A 145 29.62 -8.85 -5.27
CA ASN A 145 29.98 -10.28 -5.27
C ASN A 145 29.52 -11.03 -6.54
N GLN A 146 28.85 -10.34 -7.47
CA GLN A 146 28.41 -10.89 -8.76
C GLN A 146 29.19 -10.29 -9.95
N SER A 147 30.08 -9.33 -9.70
CA SER A 147 30.97 -8.69 -10.68
C SER A 147 32.38 -9.28 -10.59
#